data_AF-A0A5N9E4D7-F1
#
_entry.id   AF-A0A5N9E4D7-F1
#
_cell.length_a   1.000
_cell.length_b   1.000
_cell.length_c   1.000
_cell.angle_alpha   90.00
_cell.angle_beta   90.00
_cell.angle_gamma   90.00
#
_symmetry.space_group_name_H-M   'P 1'
#
loop_
_entity.id
_entity.type
_entity.pdbx_description
1 polymer ?
#
loop_
_entity_poly.entity_id
_entity_poly.type
_entity_poly.pdbx_seq_one_letter_code
_entity_poly.pdbx_strand_id
1 'polypeptide(L)'
;MKSLDKILNSNVSEIGFNKYNNEAYSKLSTIGVTTNSKNFDKFDCDSYISDRNNLKSKKSFGKYISSKDTNATVQKFDFFVISDPEKSNINYLSYEKPIGLQISHESKINDLRLSTLDSLNFDICIYEAIKMSVLNLSNILNVKDKINSIRSNWFIYLDEKVYSEENLQFIYDLGFIGIVINLDTINIGDYKNLKKKLSKVKDSKNGKI
;
A
#
# COMPACT_ATOMS: atom_id res chain seq x y z
N MET A 1 -11.92 -15.97 4.94
CA MET A 1 -12.31 -14.78 4.16
C MET A 1 -11.34 -13.67 4.55
N LYS A 2 -10.31 -13.39 3.73
CA LYS A 2 -9.49 -12.18 3.85
C LYS A 2 -10.04 -11.14 2.88
N SER A 3 -10.20 -9.87 3.28
CA SER A 3 -10.79 -8.83 2.44
C SER A 3 -10.26 -7.44 2.78
N LEU A 4 -9.39 -6.89 1.93
CA LEU A 4 -9.13 -5.45 1.80
C LEU A 4 -9.79 -5.01 0.49
N ASP A 5 -11.07 -4.63 0.50
CA ASP A 5 -12.09 -5.47 -0.12
C ASP A 5 -11.71 -6.17 -1.44
N LYS A 6 -11.45 -7.49 -1.28
CA LYS A 6 -10.70 -8.44 -2.13
C LYS A 6 -9.55 -7.82 -2.93
N ILE A 7 -8.62 -7.30 -2.13
CA ILE A 7 -7.35 -6.65 -2.48
C ILE A 7 -7.57 -5.67 -3.64
N LEU A 8 -8.49 -4.77 -3.33
CA LEU A 8 -9.03 -3.68 -4.15
C LEU A 8 -9.37 -4.13 -5.58
N ASN A 9 -9.96 -5.33 -5.64
CA ASN A 9 -10.62 -6.05 -6.73
C ASN A 9 -9.84 -6.32 -8.04
N SER A 10 -8.53 -6.59 -7.90
CA SER A 10 -7.81 -7.66 -8.64
C SER A 10 -7.29 -7.50 -10.09
N ASN A 11 -6.78 -6.35 -10.54
CA ASN A 11 -5.89 -6.39 -11.73
C ASN A 11 -4.43 -6.70 -11.31
N VAL A 12 -4.27 -7.94 -10.82
CA VAL A 12 -3.26 -8.57 -9.93
C VAL A 12 -1.78 -8.28 -10.26
N SER A 13 -0.94 -8.15 -9.21
CA SER A 13 0.46 -8.60 -9.29
C SER A 13 0.99 -9.17 -7.98
N GLU A 14 1.48 -10.40 -8.05
CA GLU A 14 2.17 -11.18 -6.99
C GLU A 14 3.36 -12.03 -7.56
N ILE A 15 4.33 -11.62 -8.38
CA ILE A 15 4.84 -10.33 -8.85
C ILE A 15 5.59 -10.62 -10.18
N GLY A 16 5.45 -9.70 -11.13
CA GLY A 16 6.12 -9.52 -12.42
C GLY A 16 5.76 -8.11 -12.92
N PHE A 17 6.03 -7.72 -14.17
CA PHE A 17 5.39 -6.52 -14.72
C PHE A 17 3.86 -6.73 -14.77
N ASN A 18 3.07 -5.69 -14.48
CA ASN A 18 1.61 -5.77 -14.56
C ASN A 18 1.20 -6.25 -15.97
N LYS A 19 0.32 -7.26 -16.04
CA LYS A 19 -0.23 -7.78 -17.29
C LYS A 19 -1.40 -6.91 -17.73
N TYR A 20 -1.54 -6.72 -19.05
CA TYR A 20 -2.63 -5.93 -19.62
C TYR A 20 -4.00 -6.45 -19.19
N ASN A 21 -4.85 -5.55 -18.70
CA ASN A 21 -6.26 -5.80 -18.46
C ASN A 21 -7.10 -4.65 -19.03
N ASN A 22 -7.98 -4.98 -19.99
CA ASN A 22 -8.83 -4.05 -20.75
C ASN A 22 -9.93 -3.33 -19.93
N GLU A 23 -9.91 -3.39 -18.61
CA GLU A 23 -10.96 -2.78 -17.79
C GLU A 23 -10.71 -1.30 -17.49
N ALA A 24 -11.80 -0.54 -17.42
CA ALA A 24 -11.85 0.92 -17.24
C ALA A 24 -11.65 1.40 -15.78
N TYR A 25 -11.16 0.54 -14.88
CA TYR A 25 -10.91 0.90 -13.48
C TYR A 25 -9.58 1.63 -13.28
N SER A 26 -9.47 2.44 -12.22
CA SER A 26 -8.20 3.05 -11.79
C SER A 26 -7.17 1.96 -11.55
N LYS A 27 -6.01 2.06 -12.21
CA LYS A 27 -4.96 1.05 -12.16
C LYS A 27 -4.15 1.06 -10.85
N LEU A 28 -4.21 2.16 -10.12
CA LEU A 28 -3.61 2.32 -8.80
C LEU A 28 -4.71 2.69 -7.80
N SER A 29 -4.81 1.93 -6.71
CA SER A 29 -5.67 2.24 -5.57
C SER A 29 -5.01 3.22 -4.59
N THR A 30 -5.82 3.78 -3.69
CA THR A 30 -5.40 4.78 -2.69
C THR A 30 -5.74 4.33 -1.27
N ILE A 31 -4.72 4.26 -0.42
CA ILE A 31 -4.88 4.08 1.02
C ILE A 31 -4.58 5.40 1.72
N GLY A 32 -5.57 5.98 2.38
CA GLY A 32 -5.41 7.23 3.14
C GLY A 32 -5.02 6.97 4.59
N VAL A 33 -3.84 7.43 5.01
CA VAL A 33 -3.40 7.41 6.42
C VAL A 33 -3.80 8.72 7.08
N THR A 34 -4.47 8.65 8.23
CA THR A 34 -4.85 9.86 8.98
C THR A 34 -5.13 9.59 10.45
N THR A 35 -4.82 10.58 11.27
CA THR A 35 -5.21 10.64 12.69
C THR A 35 -6.54 11.40 12.90
N ASN A 36 -7.01 12.13 11.89
CA ASN A 36 -8.18 13.00 11.98
C ASN A 36 -9.39 12.42 11.23
N SER A 37 -10.42 12.02 11.97
CA SER A 37 -11.62 11.42 11.38
C SER A 37 -12.40 12.32 10.43
N LYS A 38 -12.20 13.65 10.46
CA LYS A 38 -12.80 14.56 9.47
C LYS A 38 -12.29 14.32 8.06
N ASN A 39 -11.11 13.70 7.92
CA ASN A 39 -10.50 13.42 6.63
C ASN A 39 -11.19 12.26 5.89
N PHE A 40 -11.97 11.42 6.59
CA PHE A 40 -12.71 10.33 5.96
C PHE A 40 -13.75 10.83 4.96
N ASP A 41 -14.46 11.91 5.31
CA ASP A 41 -15.49 12.50 4.43
C ASP A 41 -14.88 13.49 3.41
N LYS A 42 -13.69 14.01 3.71
CA LYS A 42 -13.01 15.02 2.88
C LYS A 42 -12.28 14.40 1.68
N PHE A 43 -11.71 13.21 1.84
CA PHE A 43 -10.85 12.56 0.84
C PHE A 43 -11.38 11.17 0.50
N ASP A 44 -11.83 10.95 -0.73
CA ASP A 44 -12.40 9.67 -1.19
C ASP A 44 -11.30 8.63 -1.55
N CYS A 45 -10.72 8.02 -0.53
CA CYS A 45 -9.76 6.93 -0.69
C CYS A 45 -10.47 5.58 -0.85
N ASP A 46 -9.77 4.59 -1.39
CA ASP A 46 -10.30 3.22 -1.54
C ASP A 46 -10.33 2.50 -0.19
N SER A 47 -9.36 2.82 0.68
CA SER A 47 -9.28 2.35 2.05
C SER A 47 -8.63 3.41 2.94
N TYR A 48 -8.77 3.28 4.26
CA TYR A 48 -8.12 4.16 5.23
C TYR A 48 -7.30 3.38 6.25
N ILE A 49 -6.24 4.00 6.78
CA ILE A 49 -5.52 3.55 7.98
C ILE A 49 -5.63 4.65 9.03
N SER A 50 -6.17 4.31 10.20
CA SER A 50 -6.36 5.26 11.29
C SER A 50 -6.44 4.57 12.65
N ASP A 51 -6.20 5.31 13.73
CA ASP A 51 -6.47 4.85 15.09
C ASP A 51 -7.97 4.80 15.42
N ARG A 52 -8.81 5.40 14.57
CA ARG A 52 -10.27 5.41 14.70
C ARG A 52 -10.86 4.52 13.63
N ASN A 53 -11.83 3.68 14.02
CA ASN A 53 -12.68 2.99 13.05
C ASN A 53 -14.00 3.76 12.87
N ASN A 54 -14.51 3.80 11.64
CA ASN A 54 -15.87 4.19 11.34
C ASN A 54 -16.70 2.95 10.92
N LEU A 55 -17.32 2.30 11.92
CA LEU A 55 -18.14 1.09 11.74
C LEU A 55 -19.32 1.26 10.77
N LYS A 56 -19.69 2.49 10.39
CA LYS A 56 -20.78 2.78 9.44
C LYS A 56 -20.29 2.94 7.99
N SER A 57 -18.98 2.96 7.76
CA SER A 57 -18.42 3.14 6.42
C SER A 57 -18.54 1.87 5.58
N LYS A 58 -18.68 2.04 4.26
CA LYS A 58 -18.57 0.94 3.28
C LYS A 58 -17.13 0.68 2.83
N LYS A 59 -16.16 1.50 3.27
CA LYS A 59 -14.74 1.38 2.93
C LYS A 59 -14.03 0.58 4.01
N SER A 60 -12.96 -0.13 3.66
CA SER A 60 -12.14 -0.84 4.63
C SER A 60 -11.33 0.14 5.51
N PHE A 61 -11.27 -0.14 6.81
CA PHE A 61 -10.48 0.61 7.78
C PHE A 61 -9.42 -0.28 8.42
N GLY A 62 -8.17 0.12 8.28
CA GLY A 62 -7.03 -0.52 8.90
C GLY A 62 -6.42 0.33 10.00
N LYS A 63 -5.43 -0.24 10.67
CA LYS A 63 -4.68 0.42 11.75
C LYS A 63 -3.21 0.02 11.70
N TYR A 64 -2.32 0.98 11.96
CA TYR A 64 -0.93 0.67 12.31
C TYR A 64 -0.86 0.14 13.73
N ILE A 65 -0.20 -1.00 13.91
CA ILE A 65 -0.03 -1.60 15.23
C ILE A 65 0.92 -0.79 16.08
N SER A 66 0.55 -0.59 17.33
CA SER A 66 1.39 -0.06 18.39
C SER A 66 1.50 -1.06 19.54
N SER A 67 2.45 -0.81 20.46
CA SER A 67 2.62 -1.63 21.67
C SER A 67 1.42 -1.61 22.62
N LYS A 68 0.48 -0.67 22.43
CA LYS A 68 -0.75 -0.57 23.22
C LYS A 68 -1.88 -1.43 22.65
N ASP A 69 -1.72 -1.96 21.44
CA ASP A 69 -2.76 -2.72 20.76
C ASP A 69 -2.76 -4.18 21.21
N THR A 70 -3.96 -4.74 21.28
CA THR A 70 -4.22 -6.13 21.65
C THR A 70 -5.04 -6.78 20.54
N ASN A 71 -5.13 -8.12 20.56
CA ASN A 71 -6.00 -8.87 19.64
C ASN A 71 -7.45 -8.32 19.64
N ALA A 72 -7.98 -7.94 20.80
CA ALA A 72 -9.32 -7.37 20.93
C ALA A 72 -9.45 -5.97 20.30
N THR A 73 -8.39 -5.15 20.39
CA THR A 73 -8.37 -3.82 19.78
C THR A 73 -8.41 -3.92 18.26
N VAL A 74 -7.61 -4.82 17.69
CA VAL A 74 -7.46 -4.92 16.23
C VAL A 74 -8.62 -5.62 15.56
N GLN A 75 -9.35 -6.51 16.24
CA GLN A 75 -10.58 -7.14 15.72
C GLN A 75 -11.64 -6.12 15.25
N LYS A 76 -11.58 -4.89 15.75
CA LYS A 76 -12.48 -3.82 15.32
C LYS A 76 -12.15 -3.29 13.92
N PHE A 77 -10.96 -3.52 13.39
CA PHE A 77 -10.50 -3.02 12.09
C PHE A 77 -10.56 -4.12 11.04
N ASP A 78 -10.72 -3.75 9.77
CA ASP A 78 -10.81 -4.68 8.64
C ASP A 78 -9.45 -5.28 8.29
N PHE A 79 -8.36 -4.58 8.58
CA PHE A 79 -6.99 -5.07 8.44
C PHE A 79 -6.07 -4.35 9.43
N PHE A 80 -4.81 -4.77 9.52
CA PHE A 80 -3.80 -3.99 10.24
C PHE A 80 -2.45 -4.06 9.55
N VAL A 81 -1.59 -3.09 9.84
CA VAL A 81 -0.24 -3.01 9.29
C VAL A 81 0.78 -2.97 10.42
N ILE A 82 1.77 -3.85 10.33
CA ILE A 82 2.93 -3.87 11.22
C ILE A 82 4.01 -3.00 10.59
N SER A 83 4.37 -1.89 11.24
CA SER A 83 5.53 -1.07 10.84
C SER A 83 6.77 -1.34 11.69
N ASP A 84 6.57 -1.82 12.92
CA ASP A 84 7.63 -2.18 13.85
C ASP A 84 7.27 -3.52 14.53
N PRO A 85 7.87 -4.64 14.07
CA PRO A 85 7.61 -5.96 14.65
C PRO A 85 7.93 -6.06 16.14
N GLU A 86 8.90 -5.30 16.65
CA GLU A 86 9.29 -5.31 18.08
C GLU A 86 8.22 -4.68 18.97
N LYS A 87 7.36 -3.85 18.40
CA LYS A 87 6.25 -3.18 19.10
C LYS A 87 4.92 -3.89 18.95
N SER A 88 4.88 -5.10 18.37
CA SER A 88 3.64 -5.84 18.18
C SER A 88 3.38 -6.82 19.31
N ASN A 89 2.30 -6.61 20.07
CA ASN A 89 1.80 -7.54 21.09
C ASN A 89 0.67 -8.45 20.57
N ILE A 90 0.56 -8.57 19.24
CA ILE A 90 -0.58 -9.22 18.57
C ILE A 90 -0.16 -10.60 18.07
N ASN A 91 -1.01 -11.59 18.31
CA ASN A 91 -0.83 -12.92 17.73
C ASN A 91 -1.38 -12.95 16.30
N TYR A 92 -0.52 -12.66 15.33
CA TYR A 92 -0.88 -12.59 13.92
C TYR A 92 -1.34 -13.94 13.33
N LEU A 93 -0.87 -15.07 13.87
CA LEU A 93 -1.25 -16.42 13.38
C LEU A 93 -2.73 -16.76 13.63
N SER A 94 -3.35 -16.07 14.59
CA SER A 94 -4.75 -16.29 14.98
C SER A 94 -5.73 -15.35 14.31
N TYR A 95 -5.27 -14.47 13.41
CA TYR A 95 -6.07 -13.39 12.87
C TYR A 95 -6.60 -13.72 11.46
N GLU A 96 -7.91 -13.62 11.28
CA GLU A 96 -8.57 -14.03 10.03
C GLU A 96 -8.67 -12.93 8.96
N LYS A 97 -8.39 -11.67 9.31
CA LYS A 97 -8.46 -10.53 8.38
C LYS A 97 -7.08 -10.19 7.80
N PRO A 98 -7.00 -9.41 6.70
CA PRO A 98 -5.73 -9.08 6.07
C PRO A 98 -4.70 -8.48 7.02
N ILE A 99 -3.46 -8.95 6.86
CA ILE A 99 -2.32 -8.50 7.64
C ILE A 99 -1.31 -7.85 6.71
N GLY A 100 -0.88 -6.65 7.04
CA GLY A 100 0.10 -5.89 6.29
C GLY A 100 1.43 -5.74 7.00
N LEU A 101 2.49 -5.51 6.22
CA LEU A 101 3.81 -5.14 6.69
C LEU A 101 4.29 -3.87 5.99
N GLN A 102 4.86 -2.92 6.72
CA GLN A 102 5.56 -1.78 6.13
C GLN A 102 7.07 -2.02 6.16
N ILE A 103 7.72 -1.77 5.03
CA ILE A 103 9.17 -1.85 4.86
C ILE A 103 9.69 -0.51 4.36
N SER A 104 10.63 0.07 5.09
CA SER A 104 11.27 1.33 4.69
C SER A 104 12.35 1.11 3.63
N HIS A 105 12.48 2.05 2.69
CA HIS A 105 13.54 2.04 1.67
C HIS A 105 14.93 1.87 2.29
N GLU A 106 15.19 2.60 3.37
CA GLU A 106 16.47 2.61 4.11
C GLU A 106 16.74 1.32 4.90
N SER A 107 15.74 0.45 5.08
CA SER A 107 15.92 -0.79 5.84
C SER A 107 16.80 -1.76 5.08
N LYS A 108 17.93 -2.15 5.68
CA LYS A 108 18.76 -3.27 5.21
C LYS A 108 18.11 -4.58 5.65
N ILE A 109 17.53 -5.29 4.69
CA ILE A 109 16.95 -6.63 4.90
C ILE A 109 17.80 -7.58 4.07
N ASN A 110 18.39 -8.58 4.71
CA ASN A 110 19.16 -9.61 4.03
C ASN A 110 18.23 -10.68 3.41
N ASP A 111 18.78 -11.50 2.52
CA ASP A 111 18.02 -12.51 1.79
C ASP A 111 17.32 -13.51 2.71
N LEU A 112 17.97 -13.89 3.82
CA LEU A 112 17.35 -14.78 4.82
C LEU A 112 16.08 -14.15 5.42
N ARG A 113 16.13 -12.88 5.81
CA ARG A 113 14.97 -12.16 6.33
C ARG A 113 13.91 -11.97 5.25
N LEU A 114 14.28 -11.66 4.01
CA LEU A 114 13.32 -11.57 2.90
C LEU A 114 12.57 -12.91 2.72
N SER A 115 13.30 -14.03 2.74
CA SER A 115 12.70 -15.37 2.67
C SER A 115 11.78 -15.65 3.85
N THR A 116 12.16 -15.24 5.08
CA THR A 116 11.26 -15.34 6.23
C THR A 116 9.99 -14.52 6.02
N LEU A 117 10.10 -13.27 5.55
CA LEU A 117 8.95 -12.41 5.32
C LEU A 117 8.01 -12.96 4.25
N ASP A 118 8.54 -13.55 3.16
CA ASP A 118 7.74 -14.26 2.14
C ASP A 118 6.98 -15.44 2.77
N SER A 119 7.64 -16.21 3.64
CA SER A 119 7.00 -17.37 4.31
C SER A 119 5.87 -17.00 5.26
N LEU A 120 5.87 -15.77 5.80
CA LEU A 120 4.81 -15.26 6.67
C LEU A 120 3.54 -14.87 5.89
N ASN A 121 3.64 -14.75 4.56
CA ASN A 121 2.52 -14.58 3.64
C ASN A 121 1.59 -13.40 4.02
N PHE A 122 2.19 -12.22 4.16
CA PHE A 122 1.46 -10.97 4.38
C PHE A 122 0.55 -10.67 3.18
N ASP A 123 -0.67 -10.21 3.45
CA ASP A 123 -1.65 -9.90 2.42
C ASP A 123 -1.32 -8.61 1.67
N ILE A 124 -0.70 -7.66 2.39
CA ILE A 124 -0.38 -6.32 1.91
C ILE A 124 1.05 -5.98 2.34
N CYS A 125 1.85 -5.42 1.45
CA CYS A 125 3.13 -4.82 1.83
C CYS A 125 3.15 -3.36 1.43
N ILE A 126 3.61 -2.49 2.34
CA ILE A 126 3.76 -1.05 2.10
C ILE A 126 5.25 -0.75 2.01
N TYR A 127 5.71 -0.31 0.84
CA TYR A 127 7.05 0.18 0.64
C TYR A 127 7.11 1.67 0.97
N GLU A 128 7.83 2.06 2.01
CA GLU A 128 7.98 3.46 2.39
C GLU A 128 9.19 4.10 1.72
N ALA A 129 8.93 5.10 0.87
CA ALA A 129 9.91 5.73 -0.03
C ALA A 129 9.94 7.27 0.12
N ILE A 130 9.83 7.78 1.35
CA ILE A 130 9.68 9.23 1.64
C ILE A 130 10.79 10.10 1.01
N LYS A 131 12.04 9.63 1.00
CA LYS A 131 13.20 10.41 0.50
C LYS A 131 13.75 9.89 -0.84
N MET A 132 13.05 8.96 -1.47
CA MET A 132 13.55 8.27 -2.65
C MET A 132 13.18 9.03 -3.93
N SER A 133 14.16 9.24 -4.81
CA SER A 133 13.86 9.56 -6.21
C SER A 133 13.50 8.27 -6.95
N VAL A 134 12.24 8.13 -7.35
CA VAL A 134 11.69 6.97 -8.07
C VAL A 134 12.28 6.77 -9.47
N LEU A 135 12.96 7.79 -10.04
CA LEU A 135 13.56 7.73 -11.38
C LEU A 135 15.07 7.40 -11.36
N ASN A 136 15.65 7.10 -10.19
CA ASN A 136 17.03 6.68 -10.10
C ASN A 136 17.16 5.16 -10.29
N LEU A 137 17.96 4.71 -11.27
CA LEU A 137 18.11 3.29 -11.60
C LEU A 137 18.52 2.42 -10.40
N SER A 138 19.42 2.89 -9.53
CA SER A 138 19.82 2.15 -8.33
C SER A 138 18.64 1.96 -7.38
N ASN A 139 17.85 3.01 -7.16
CA ASN A 139 16.64 2.93 -6.35
C ASN A 139 15.62 1.97 -6.96
N ILE A 140 15.47 2.00 -8.29
CA ILE A 140 14.56 1.12 -9.03
C ILE A 140 14.94 -0.35 -8.82
N LEU A 141 16.21 -0.69 -8.98
CA LEU A 141 16.71 -2.05 -8.76
C LEU A 141 16.50 -2.48 -7.31
N ASN A 142 16.86 -1.63 -6.34
CA ASN A 142 16.65 -1.93 -4.92
C ASN A 142 15.17 -2.14 -4.55
N VAL A 143 14.27 -1.36 -5.14
CA VAL A 143 12.82 -1.55 -4.98
C VAL A 143 12.42 -2.88 -5.59
N LYS A 144 12.84 -3.17 -6.82
CA LYS A 144 12.51 -4.41 -7.53
C LYS A 144 12.99 -5.65 -6.79
N ASP A 145 14.21 -5.65 -6.29
CA ASP A 145 14.78 -6.77 -5.54
C ASP A 145 13.96 -7.05 -4.28
N LYS A 146 13.58 -6.01 -3.54
CA LYS A 146 12.75 -6.14 -2.33
C LYS A 146 11.35 -6.64 -2.66
N ILE A 147 10.66 -6.02 -3.63
CA ILE A 147 9.27 -6.40 -3.91
C ILE A 147 9.21 -7.80 -4.51
N ASN A 148 10.08 -8.15 -5.47
CA ASN A 148 10.07 -9.48 -6.11
C ASN A 148 10.40 -10.61 -5.13
N SER A 149 11.06 -10.31 -4.01
CA SER A 149 11.44 -11.31 -3.00
C SER A 149 10.31 -11.67 -2.03
N ILE A 150 9.24 -10.87 -1.95
CA ILE A 150 8.12 -11.11 -1.04
C ILE A 150 6.83 -11.08 -1.86
N ARG A 151 6.20 -12.24 -2.02
CA ARG A 151 4.92 -12.37 -2.72
C ARG A 151 3.82 -11.76 -1.86
N SER A 152 3.40 -10.57 -2.23
CA SER A 152 2.37 -9.80 -1.55
C SER A 152 1.83 -8.72 -2.47
N ASN A 153 0.75 -8.07 -2.04
CA ASN A 153 0.16 -6.96 -2.77
C ASN A 153 0.81 -5.66 -2.32
N TRP A 154 1.63 -5.11 -3.21
CA TRP A 154 2.51 -3.99 -2.88
C TRP A 154 1.84 -2.63 -3.10
N PHE A 155 1.93 -1.78 -2.08
CA PHE A 155 1.62 -0.36 -2.13
C PHE A 155 2.90 0.43 -1.88
N ILE A 156 2.97 1.64 -2.42
CA ILE A 156 4.08 2.55 -2.16
C ILE A 156 3.60 3.77 -1.36
N TYR A 157 4.30 4.08 -0.27
CA TYR A 157 4.12 5.30 0.50
C TYR A 157 5.14 6.35 0.08
N LEU A 158 4.67 7.47 -0.47
CA LEU A 158 5.50 8.52 -1.07
C LEU A 158 5.29 9.86 -0.39
N ASP A 159 6.27 10.74 -0.55
CA ASP A 159 6.10 12.17 -0.32
C ASP A 159 5.19 12.78 -1.42
N GLU A 160 4.38 13.76 -1.05
CA GLU A 160 3.38 14.43 -1.91
C GLU A 160 3.94 15.03 -3.19
N LYS A 161 5.23 15.36 -3.21
CA LYS A 161 5.91 15.97 -4.35
C LYS A 161 6.13 15.01 -5.53
N VAL A 162 5.90 13.71 -5.35
CA VAL A 162 6.30 12.67 -6.33
C VAL A 162 5.16 12.27 -7.28
N TYR A 163 3.97 12.86 -7.17
CA TYR A 163 2.78 12.46 -7.93
C TYR A 163 2.67 13.05 -9.37
N SER A 164 3.72 13.00 -10.18
CA SER A 164 3.61 13.27 -11.63
C SER A 164 2.94 12.08 -12.36
N GLU A 165 2.38 12.30 -13.55
CA GLU A 165 1.77 11.21 -14.34
C GLU A 165 2.82 10.14 -14.72
N GLU A 166 4.03 10.56 -15.10
CA GLU A 166 5.15 9.67 -15.42
C GLU A 166 5.55 8.82 -14.22
N ASN A 167 5.68 9.42 -13.02
CA ASN A 167 6.03 8.68 -11.82
C ASN A 167 4.95 7.67 -11.44
N LEU A 168 3.66 8.04 -11.56
CA LEU A 168 2.55 7.13 -11.27
C LEU A 168 2.49 5.97 -12.26
N GLN A 169 2.72 6.22 -13.55
CA GLN A 169 2.84 5.17 -14.56
C GLN A 169 4.00 4.23 -14.24
N PHE A 170 5.15 4.79 -13.87
CA PHE A 170 6.33 4.02 -13.52
C PHE A 170 6.11 3.14 -12.28
N ILE A 171 5.47 3.67 -11.23
CA ILE A 171 5.06 2.91 -10.04
C ILE A 171 4.17 1.72 -10.41
N TYR A 172 3.20 1.96 -11.29
CA TYR A 172 2.35 0.88 -11.81
C TYR A 172 3.17 -0.16 -12.59
N ASP A 173 4.06 0.26 -13.49
CA ASP A 173 4.91 -0.65 -14.25
C ASP A 173 5.85 -1.48 -13.34
N LEU A 174 6.26 -0.95 -12.19
CA LEU A 174 7.01 -1.70 -11.18
C LEU A 174 6.19 -2.79 -10.48
N GLY A 175 4.87 -2.84 -10.66
CA GLY A 175 4.01 -3.89 -10.08
C GLY A 175 3.36 -3.48 -8.76
N PHE A 176 3.39 -2.20 -8.39
CA PHE A 176 2.57 -1.69 -7.29
C PHE A 176 1.11 -1.64 -7.71
N ILE A 177 0.21 -2.03 -6.81
CA ILE A 177 -1.24 -2.00 -7.02
C ILE A 177 -1.88 -0.73 -6.48
N GLY A 178 -1.12 0.10 -5.75
CA GLY A 178 -1.62 1.34 -5.21
C GLY A 178 -0.59 2.18 -4.49
N ILE A 179 -1.06 3.34 -4.03
CA ILE A 179 -0.27 4.30 -3.26
C ILE A 179 -0.91 4.54 -1.89
N VAL A 180 -0.05 4.80 -0.91
CA VAL A 180 -0.44 5.24 0.43
C VAL A 180 -0.22 6.76 0.49
N ILE A 181 -1.17 7.49 1.07
CA ILE A 181 -1.17 8.96 1.12
C ILE A 181 -1.41 9.41 2.56
N ASN A 182 -0.60 10.36 3.04
CA ASN A 182 -0.88 11.01 4.32
C ASN A 182 -1.93 12.12 4.13
N LEU A 183 -3.12 11.91 4.67
CA LEU A 183 -4.23 12.88 4.54
C LEU A 183 -4.14 14.04 5.53
N ASP A 184 -3.26 13.94 6.52
CA ASP A 184 -3.04 15.01 7.50
C ASP A 184 -2.15 16.13 6.92
N THR A 185 -1.37 15.83 5.87
CA THR A 185 -0.45 16.77 5.22
C THR A 185 -0.97 17.29 3.88
N ILE A 186 -1.68 16.45 3.11
CA ILE A 186 -2.10 16.82 1.76
C ILE A 186 -3.31 17.77 1.79
N ASN A 187 -3.29 18.79 0.94
CA ASN A 187 -4.47 19.63 0.76
C ASN A 187 -5.45 19.02 -0.26
N ILE A 188 -6.70 19.48 -0.22
CA ILE A 188 -7.77 18.92 -1.06
C ILE A 188 -7.59 19.22 -2.55
N GLY A 189 -6.93 20.32 -2.91
CA GLY A 189 -6.65 20.68 -4.29
C GLY A 189 -5.67 19.69 -4.92
N ASP A 190 -4.57 19.43 -4.22
CA ASP A 190 -3.54 18.49 -4.65
C ASP A 190 -4.06 17.06 -4.68
N TYR A 191 -4.86 16.66 -3.70
CA TYR A 191 -5.52 15.35 -3.71
C TYR A 191 -6.44 15.16 -4.93
N LYS A 192 -7.27 16.17 -5.26
CA LYS A 192 -8.14 16.12 -6.45
C LYS A 192 -7.31 16.02 -7.73
N ASN A 193 -6.18 16.72 -7.80
CA ASN A 193 -5.25 16.63 -8.93
C ASN A 193 -4.64 15.22 -9.03
N LEU A 194 -4.22 14.64 -7.90
CA LEU A 194 -3.71 13.27 -7.82
C LEU A 194 -4.75 12.25 -8.32
N LYS A 195 -6.02 12.32 -7.88
CA LYS A 195 -7.07 11.41 -8.36
C LYS A 195 -7.27 11.50 -9.88
N LYS A 196 -7.19 12.69 -10.46
CA LYS A 196 -7.23 12.87 -11.93
C LYS A 196 -6.05 12.18 -12.61
N LYS A 197 -4.84 12.30 -12.06
CA LYS A 197 -3.64 11.66 -12.63
C LYS A 197 -3.69 10.14 -12.51
N LEU A 198 -4.17 9.60 -11.38
CA LEU A 198 -4.35 8.14 -11.21
C LEU A 198 -5.26 7.53 -12.27
N SER A 199 -6.32 8.23 -12.68
CA SER A 199 -7.21 7.77 -13.77
C SER A 199 -6.56 7.74 -15.17
N LYS A 200 -5.37 8.36 -15.32
CA LYS A 200 -4.63 8.39 -16.60
C LYS A 200 -3.54 7.32 -16.70
N VAL A 201 -3.26 6.59 -15.62
CA VAL A 201 -2.34 5.44 -15.64
C VAL A 201 -2.95 4.36 -16.54
N LYS A 202 -2.15 3.85 -17.47
CA LYS A 202 -2.59 2.90 -18.52
C LYS A 202 -1.70 1.68 -18.55
N ASP A 203 -2.18 0.62 -19.18
CA ASP A 203 -1.33 -0.50 -19.54
C ASP A 203 -0.41 -0.02 -20.67
N SER A 204 0.90 0.06 -20.41
CA SER A 204 1.86 0.38 -21.46
C SER A 204 1.89 -0.77 -22.44
N LYS A 205 1.92 -0.45 -23.75
CA LYS A 205 2.22 -1.49 -24.73
C LYS A 205 3.66 -1.94 -24.48
N ASN A 206 3.90 -2.99 -23.69
CA ASN A 206 5.04 -3.87 -23.89
C ASN A 206 4.92 -4.45 -25.30
N GLY A 207 5.24 -3.61 -26.28
CA GLY A 207 5.60 -4.04 -27.61
C GLY A 207 6.81 -4.93 -27.42
N LYS A 208 6.66 -6.17 -27.87
CA LYS A 208 7.74 -7.02 -28.40
C LYS A 208 9.12 -6.38 -28.24
N ILE A 209 9.85 -6.78 -27.21
CA ILE A 209 11.31 -6.80 -27.31
C ILE A 209 11.67 -8.02 -28.15
#